data_AF-A0A1W9V965-F1
#
_entry.id   AF-A0A1W9V965-F1
#
_cell.length_a   1.000
_cell.length_b   1.000
_cell.length_c   1.000
_cell.angle_alpha   90.00
_cell.angle_beta   90.00
_cell.angle_gamma   90.00
#
_symmetry.space_group_name_H-M   'P 1'
#
loop_
_entity.id
_entity.type
_entity.pdbx_description
1 polymer ?
#
loop_
_entity_poly.entity_id
_entity_poly.type
_entity_poly.pdbx_seq_one_letter_code
_entity_poly.pdbx_strand_id
1 'polypeptide(L)'
;MKAVDPQDWFFSCHFYQDPVMPGSLGVEAILQAMQLYALHQNLGAHLKSPYFSHLSDHKITWMYRGQIIPDNDKMALEIHISNVESSHNQVTLVGDASLWKDDMRIYEVKGIAIRLLSSAS
;
A
#
# COMPACT_ATOMS: atom_id res chain seq x y z
N MET A 1 0.89 -11.87 -2.90
CA MET A 1 1.64 -12.58 -1.84
C MET A 1 3.12 -12.46 -2.15
N LYS A 2 3.97 -12.27 -1.15
CA LYS A 2 5.43 -12.20 -1.28
C LYS A 2 6.05 -13.13 -0.25
N ALA A 3 7.00 -13.98 -0.67
CA ALA A 3 7.83 -14.72 0.27
C ALA A 3 8.72 -13.75 1.05
N VAL A 4 8.89 -14.00 2.35
CA VAL A 4 9.86 -13.26 3.15
C VAL A 4 11.25 -13.82 2.84
N ASP A 5 12.18 -12.93 2.48
CA ASP A 5 13.57 -13.30 2.28
C ASP A 5 14.39 -12.74 3.44
N PRO A 6 15.06 -13.57 4.26
CA PRO A 6 15.95 -13.10 5.32
C PRO A 6 17.05 -12.15 4.83
N GLN A 7 17.38 -12.17 3.53
CA GLN A 7 18.36 -11.29 2.90
C GLN A 7 17.76 -9.97 2.39
N ASP A 8 16.46 -9.73 2.57
CA ASP A 8 15.85 -8.44 2.27
C ASP A 8 16.63 -7.34 3.02
N TRP A 9 17.08 -6.32 2.28
CA TRP A 9 18.05 -5.32 2.75
C TRP A 9 17.69 -4.68 4.09
N PHE A 10 16.39 -4.47 4.35
CA PHE A 10 15.91 -3.79 5.54
C PHE A 10 16.17 -4.59 6.83
N PHE A 11 16.24 -5.93 6.79
CA PHE A 11 16.53 -6.72 7.99
C PHE A 11 17.95 -6.47 8.51
N SER A 12 18.90 -6.16 7.63
CA SER A 12 20.28 -5.85 8.03
C SER A 12 20.44 -4.51 8.75
N CYS A 13 19.48 -3.59 8.58
CA CYS A 13 19.58 -2.21 9.08
C CYS A 13 18.39 -1.76 9.94
N HIS A 14 17.40 -2.61 10.17
CA HIS A 14 16.19 -2.28 10.93
C HIS A 14 15.72 -3.51 11.74
N PHE A 15 16.21 -3.72 12.97
CA PHE A 15 17.26 -2.99 13.68
C PHE A 15 18.46 -3.90 13.93
N TYR A 16 19.60 -3.31 14.30
CA TYR A 16 20.75 -4.12 14.70
C TYR A 16 20.37 -5.04 15.87
N GLN A 17 20.51 -6.35 15.66
CA GLN A 17 20.15 -7.43 16.60
C GLN A 17 18.64 -7.64 16.86
N ASP A 18 17.75 -6.91 16.18
CA ASP A 18 16.30 -7.10 16.25
C ASP A 18 15.70 -6.89 14.84
N PRO A 19 15.97 -7.81 13.89
CA PRO A 19 15.59 -7.63 12.50
C PRO A 19 14.08 -7.72 12.33
N VAL A 20 13.49 -6.64 11.82
CA VAL A 20 12.05 -6.50 11.61
C VAL A 20 11.78 -5.63 10.39
N MET A 21 10.83 -6.05 9.54
CA MET A 21 10.40 -5.21 8.43
C MET A 21 9.84 -3.88 8.95
N PRO A 22 10.32 -2.71 8.46
CA PRO A 22 9.72 -1.42 8.81
C PRO A 22 8.22 -1.39 8.49
N GLY A 23 7.38 -0.98 9.45
CA GLY A 23 5.93 -0.92 9.28
C GLY A 23 5.50 -0.04 8.10
N SER A 24 6.24 1.04 7.85
CA SER A 24 6.02 1.95 6.72
C SER A 24 6.13 1.26 5.35
N LEU A 25 7.03 0.27 5.20
CA LEU A 25 7.14 -0.49 3.95
C LEU A 25 5.89 -1.33 3.67
N GLY A 26 5.19 -1.80 4.71
CA GLY A 26 3.93 -2.51 4.51
C GLY A 26 2.81 -1.57 4.06
N VAL A 27 2.75 -0.35 4.59
CA VAL A 27 1.81 0.68 4.12
C VAL A 27 2.13 1.10 2.68
N GLU A 28 3.41 1.28 2.35
CA GLU A 28 3.84 1.59 0.99
C GLU A 28 3.48 0.46 0.01
N ALA A 29 3.65 -0.80 0.40
CA ALA A 29 3.25 -1.94 -0.43
C ALA A 29 1.73 -1.96 -0.71
N ILE A 30 0.90 -1.52 0.26
CA ILE A 30 -0.55 -1.34 0.05
C ILE A 30 -0.80 -0.24 -0.99
N LEU A 31 -0.14 0.92 -0.87
CA LEU A 31 -0.28 2.03 -1.82
C LEU A 31 0.12 1.59 -3.23
N GLN A 32 1.24 0.89 -3.39
CA GLN A 32 1.70 0.38 -4.68
C GLN A 32 0.75 -0.66 -5.28
N ALA A 33 0.16 -1.53 -4.46
CA ALA A 33 -0.86 -2.47 -4.91
C ALA A 33 -2.13 -1.75 -5.39
N MET A 34 -2.56 -0.66 -4.73
CA MET A 34 -3.66 0.18 -5.22
C MET A 34 -3.31 0.87 -6.54
N GLN A 35 -2.07 1.35 -6.70
CA GLN A 35 -1.62 1.94 -7.96
C GLN A 35 -1.63 0.92 -9.10
N LEU A 36 -1.13 -0.29 -8.85
CA LEU A 36 -1.16 -1.39 -9.80
C LEU A 36 -2.59 -1.76 -10.19
N TYR A 37 -3.51 -1.82 -9.21
CA TYR A 37 -4.93 -2.01 -9.49
C TYR A 37 -5.48 -0.91 -10.42
N ALA A 38 -5.18 0.36 -10.15
CA ALA A 38 -5.65 1.47 -10.97
C ALA A 38 -5.11 1.43 -12.41
N LEU A 39 -3.84 1.01 -12.58
CA LEU A 39 -3.23 0.78 -13.89
C LEU A 39 -3.89 -0.40 -14.62
N HIS A 40 -4.09 -1.52 -13.93
CA HIS A 40 -4.69 -2.73 -14.49
C HIS A 40 -6.14 -2.51 -14.94
N GLN A 41 -6.90 -1.73 -14.17
CA GLN A 41 -8.27 -1.34 -14.50
C GLN A 41 -8.35 -0.16 -15.49
N ASN A 42 -7.20 0.37 -15.93
CA ASN A 42 -7.09 1.50 -16.84
C ASN A 42 -7.90 2.74 -16.38
N LEU A 43 -7.92 3.01 -15.07
CA LEU A 43 -8.80 4.05 -14.49
C LEU A 43 -8.43 5.47 -14.93
N GLY A 44 -7.15 5.70 -15.24
CA GLY A 44 -6.65 7.01 -15.67
C GLY A 44 -6.72 7.28 -17.18
N ALA A 45 -7.43 6.45 -17.96
CA ALA A 45 -7.40 6.50 -19.43
C ALA A 45 -7.80 7.86 -20.04
N HIS A 46 -8.68 8.60 -19.37
CA HIS A 46 -9.14 9.93 -19.80
C HIS A 46 -8.21 11.07 -19.36
N LEU A 47 -7.22 10.80 -18.53
CA LEU A 47 -6.30 11.81 -17.99
C LEU A 47 -5.14 12.07 -18.96
N LYS A 48 -4.72 13.32 -19.09
CA LYS A 48 -3.56 13.70 -19.90
C LYS A 48 -2.29 13.56 -19.08
N SER A 49 -1.38 12.69 -19.52
CA SER A 49 -0.10 12.40 -18.84
C SER A 49 -0.28 12.18 -17.33
N PRO A 50 -1.02 11.13 -16.93
CA PRO A 50 -1.38 10.93 -15.53
C PRO A 50 -0.17 10.59 -14.65
N TYR A 51 -0.19 11.07 -13.41
CA TYR A 51 0.77 10.66 -12.38
C TYR A 51 0.05 10.38 -11.05
N PHE A 52 0.64 9.50 -10.23
CA PHE A 52 0.13 9.18 -8.90
C PHE A 52 0.53 10.25 -7.88
N SER A 53 -0.38 10.54 -6.96
CA SER A 53 -0.15 11.42 -5.83
C SER A 53 -0.94 10.91 -4.61
N HIS A 54 -0.52 11.34 -3.42
CA HIS A 54 -1.29 11.13 -2.20
C HIS A 54 -2.43 12.14 -2.10
N LEU A 55 -3.50 11.78 -1.39
CA LEU A 55 -4.60 12.68 -1.08
C LEU A 55 -4.20 13.54 0.14
N SER A 56 -4.05 14.85 -0.07
CA SER A 56 -3.76 15.81 1.01
C SER A 56 -4.94 15.90 1.99
N ASP A 57 -4.66 16.15 3.27
CA ASP A 57 -5.66 16.36 4.33
C ASP A 57 -6.68 15.21 4.50
N HIS A 58 -6.32 14.01 4.03
CA HIS A 58 -7.15 12.81 4.15
C HIS A 58 -6.80 12.01 5.40
N LYS A 59 -7.82 11.65 6.19
CA LYS A 59 -7.62 10.90 7.43
C LYS A 59 -7.42 9.42 7.12
N ILE A 60 -6.23 8.91 7.46
CA ILE A 60 -5.90 7.49 7.43
C ILE A 60 -5.72 7.02 8.86
N THR A 61 -6.27 5.85 9.21
CA THR A 61 -6.04 5.21 10.52
C THR A 61 -5.35 3.88 10.30
N TRP A 62 -4.24 3.63 10.98
CA TRP A 62 -3.58 2.32 10.95
C TRP A 62 -3.37 1.75 12.34
N MET A 63 -3.41 0.43 12.44
CA MET A 63 -3.04 -0.32 13.63
C MET A 63 -2.01 -1.39 13.27
N TYR A 64 -0.97 -1.48 14.10
CA TYR A 64 0.06 -2.52 14.03
C TYR A 64 -0.11 -3.46 15.23
N ARG A 65 -0.33 -4.75 14.97
CA ARG A 65 -0.55 -5.79 15.99
C ARG A 65 0.40 -6.98 15.84
N GLY A 66 1.48 -6.79 15.11
CA GLY A 66 2.52 -7.80 14.90
C GLY A 66 3.59 -7.29 13.97
N GLN A 67 4.55 -8.17 13.69
CA GLN A 67 5.78 -7.84 12.98
C GLN A 67 6.17 -8.95 12.01
N ILE A 68 6.70 -8.58 10.84
CA ILE A 68 7.37 -9.49 9.92
C ILE A 68 8.85 -9.58 10.34
N ILE A 69 9.31 -10.78 10.66
CA ILE A 69 10.70 -11.09 10.99
C ILE A 69 11.27 -12.05 9.93
N PRO A 70 12.61 -12.25 9.86
CA PRO A 70 13.23 -13.12 8.85
C PRO A 70 12.67 -14.55 8.82
N ASP A 71 12.25 -15.07 9.97
CA ASP A 71 11.77 -16.46 10.11
C ASP A 71 10.31 -16.65 9.67
N ASN A 72 9.61 -15.60 9.21
CA ASN A 72 8.28 -15.76 8.64
C ASN A 72 8.36 -16.30 7.21
N ASP A 73 7.32 -17.00 6.75
CA ASP A 73 7.33 -17.60 5.41
C ASP A 73 6.91 -16.58 4.35
N LYS A 74 5.82 -15.86 4.62
CA LYS A 74 5.16 -15.02 3.62
C LYS A 74 4.46 -13.81 4.22
N MET A 75 4.38 -12.77 3.42
CA MET A 75 3.45 -11.65 3.62
C MET A 75 2.39 -11.60 2.53
N ALA A 76 1.17 -11.25 2.89
CA ALA A 76 0.08 -11.03 1.95
C ALA A 76 -0.63 -9.71 2.24
N LEU A 77 -1.08 -9.07 1.16
CA LEU A 77 -1.90 -7.87 1.22
C LEU A 77 -3.31 -8.24 0.78
N GLU A 78 -4.29 -7.73 1.50
CA GLU A 78 -5.69 -7.73 1.11
C GLU A 78 -6.16 -6.28 1.12
N ILE A 79 -6.82 -5.85 0.04
CA ILE A 79 -7.27 -4.47 -0.12
C ILE A 79 -8.71 -4.51 -0.60
N HIS A 80 -9.59 -3.84 0.13
CA HIS A 80 -10.97 -3.63 -0.24
C HIS A 80 -11.14 -2.17 -0.68
N ILE A 81 -11.24 -1.96 -2.00
CA ILE A 81 -11.50 -0.63 -2.58
C ILE A 81 -12.97 -0.29 -2.35
N SER A 82 -13.23 0.66 -1.46
CA SER A 82 -14.59 1.07 -1.09
C SER A 82 -15.15 2.17 -1.98
N ASN A 83 -14.28 2.96 -2.63
CA ASN A 83 -14.70 4.03 -3.52
C ASN A 83 -13.70 4.27 -4.66
N VAL A 84 -14.21 4.53 -5.85
CA VAL A 84 -13.46 5.00 -7.02
C VAL A 84 -14.23 6.17 -7.62
N GLU A 85 -13.70 7.38 -7.46
CA GLU A 85 -14.30 8.59 -7.99
C GLU A 85 -13.51 9.09 -9.18
N SER A 86 -14.19 9.28 -10.31
CA SER A 86 -13.59 9.81 -11.52
C SER A 86 -14.15 11.19 -11.83
N SER A 87 -13.25 12.11 -12.17
CA SER A 87 -13.54 13.47 -12.59
C SER A 87 -12.70 13.83 -13.81
N HIS A 88 -12.93 15.00 -14.41
CA HIS A 88 -12.26 15.40 -15.66
C HIS A 88 -10.72 15.33 -15.59
N ASN A 89 -10.12 15.76 -14.46
CA ASN A 89 -8.68 15.88 -14.30
C ASN A 89 -8.09 14.99 -13.20
N GLN A 90 -8.90 14.14 -12.59
CA GLN A 90 -8.47 13.30 -11.46
C GLN A 90 -9.28 12.02 -11.34
N VAL A 91 -8.63 10.97 -10.84
CA VAL A 91 -9.29 9.79 -10.26
C VAL A 91 -8.81 9.59 -8.84
N THR A 92 -9.71 9.34 -7.90
CA THR A 92 -9.39 9.04 -6.50
C THR A 92 -9.86 7.63 -6.15
N LEU A 93 -9.00 6.85 -5.50
CA LEU A 93 -9.32 5.54 -4.97
C LEU A 93 -9.20 5.59 -3.46
N VAL A 94 -10.21 5.08 -2.76
CA VAL A 94 -10.20 4.92 -1.29
C VAL A 94 -10.51 3.46 -0.96
N GLY A 95 -9.84 2.93 0.04
CA GLY A 95 -10.09 1.57 0.52
C GLY A 95 -9.59 1.32 1.93
N ASP A 96 -9.86 0.11 2.40
CA ASP A 96 -9.31 -0.44 3.62
C ASP A 96 -8.38 -1.60 3.25
N ALA A 97 -7.35 -1.84 4.05
CA ALA A 97 -6.34 -2.84 3.75
C ALA A 97 -5.89 -3.61 5.00
N SER A 98 -5.55 -4.87 4.79
CA SER A 98 -4.95 -5.76 5.76
C SER A 98 -3.59 -6.23 5.26
N LEU A 99 -2.59 -6.25 6.15
CA LEU A 99 -1.34 -6.98 5.92
C LEU A 99 -1.31 -8.21 6.81
N TRP A 100 -1.11 -9.35 6.17
CA TRP A 100 -1.06 -10.66 6.78
C TRP A 100 0.37 -11.16 6.80
N LYS A 101 0.73 -11.77 7.91
CA LYS A 101 1.95 -12.52 8.13
C LYS A 101 1.57 -13.98 8.25
N ASP A 102 2.05 -14.79 7.32
CA ASP A 102 1.61 -16.18 7.20
C ASP A 102 0.08 -16.21 7.12
N ASP A 103 -0.61 -16.64 8.17
CA ASP A 103 -2.07 -16.67 8.24
C ASP A 103 -2.65 -15.72 9.34
N MET A 104 -1.83 -14.84 9.92
CA MET A 104 -2.21 -13.88 10.96
C MET A 104 -2.24 -12.45 10.44
N ARG A 105 -3.36 -11.75 10.61
CA ARG A 105 -3.47 -10.33 10.29
C ARG A 105 -2.69 -9.50 11.29
N ILE A 106 -1.69 -8.76 10.80
CA ILE A 106 -0.86 -7.91 11.66
C ILE A 106 -1.11 -6.43 11.45
N TYR A 107 -1.47 -5.98 10.25
CA TYR A 107 -1.83 -4.57 10.00
C TYR A 107 -3.31 -4.46 9.66
N GLU A 108 -3.95 -3.41 10.17
CA GLU A 108 -5.26 -2.95 9.70
C GLU A 108 -5.13 -1.46 9.36
N VAL A 109 -5.38 -1.10 8.10
CA VAL A 109 -5.33 0.28 7.59
C VAL A 109 -6.70 0.65 7.06
N LYS A 110 -7.26 1.76 7.54
CA LYS A 110 -8.59 2.26 7.17
C LYS A 110 -8.53 3.59 6.47
N GLY A 111 -9.31 3.70 5.40
CA GLY A 111 -9.41 4.90 4.57
C GLY A 111 -8.11 5.23 3.85
N ILE A 112 -7.27 4.26 3.48
CA ILE A 112 -6.09 4.55 2.68
C ILE A 112 -6.51 5.01 1.29
N ALA A 113 -5.82 6.02 0.75
CA ALA A 113 -6.21 6.65 -0.51
C ALA A 113 -5.02 6.96 -1.42
N ILE A 114 -5.26 6.82 -2.72
CA ILE A 114 -4.37 7.31 -3.79
C ILE A 114 -5.19 8.13 -4.78
N ARG A 115 -4.51 9.01 -5.52
CA ARG A 115 -5.11 9.72 -6.66
C ARG A 115 -4.22 9.67 -7.90
N LEU A 116 -4.83 9.60 -9.06
CA LEU A 116 -4.22 9.95 -10.34
C LEU A 116 -4.62 11.36 -10.72
N LEU A 117 -3.66 12.17 -11.13
CA LEU A 117 -3.88 13.55 -11.58
C LEU A 117 -3.41 13.71 -13.01
N SER A 118 -4.16 14.49 -13.79
CA SER A 118 -3.66 15.00 -15.07
C SER A 118 -2.53 15.99 -14.82
N SER A 119 -1.46 15.95 -15.62
CA SER A 119 -0.43 16.98 -15.58
C SER A 119 -1.01 18.32 -16.04
N ALA A 120 -0.67 19.42 -15.34
CA ALA A 120 -0.96 20.76 -15.83
C ALA A 120 -0.20 20.99 -17.16
N SER A 121 -0.85 21.64 -18.13
CA SER A 121 -0.21 22.00 -19.40
C SER A 121 0.69 23.21 -19.24
#